data_AF-A0A8S3IYS7-F1
#
_entry.id   AF-A0A8S3IYS7-F1
#
_cell.length_a   1.000
_cell.length_b   1.000
_cell.length_c   1.000
_cell.angle_alpha   90.00
_cell.angle_beta   90.00
_cell.angle_gamma   90.00
#
_symmetry.space_group_name_H-M   'P 1'
#
loop_
_entity.id
_entity.type
_entity.pdbx_description
1 polymer ?
#
loop_
_entity_poly.entity_id
_entity_poly.type
_entity_poly.pdbx_seq_one_letter_code
_entity_poly.pdbx_strand_id
1 'polypeptide(L)'
;GTLIFLRVLEGLSSSCIYPSLHAIWSIWAPKTDKSKLATFTFSGGYIGTFVTMLFGGVIAANSSWEWIFYISGLLALAWTIVWFYVATDSPSTHPTISHEEAKYIEDNMDQAISRKQTIPWKDILTSLPVWAIIAAHFGTNWAIYTMFTELPTFLVKSLGFRVDTAGVLAALPWLPVAISVYGAGFVSDK
;
A
#
# COMPACT_ATOMS: atom_id res chain seq x y z
N GLY A 1 10.12 20.96 -17.84
CA GLY A 1 8.99 21.62 -17.13
C GLY A 1 7.88 20.63 -16.84
N THR A 2 7.15 20.21 -17.87
CA THR A 2 5.93 19.40 -17.75
C THR A 2 6.09 18.08 -16.99
N LEU A 3 7.14 17.30 -17.28
CA LEU A 3 7.39 16.03 -16.58
C LEU A 3 7.58 16.21 -15.07
N ILE A 4 8.33 17.25 -14.67
CA ILE A 4 8.58 17.56 -13.26
C ILE A 4 7.27 17.93 -12.57
N PHE A 5 6.46 18.78 -13.21
CA PHE A 5 5.15 19.17 -12.69
C PHE A 5 4.23 17.96 -12.48
N LEU A 6 4.14 17.06 -13.47
CA LEU A 6 3.34 15.83 -13.36
C LEU A 6 3.83 14.92 -12.23
N ARG A 7 5.14 14.78 -12.04
CA ARG A 7 5.72 14.00 -10.93
C ARG A 7 5.41 14.59 -9.56
N VAL A 8 5.44 15.92 -9.43
CA VAL A 8 5.04 16.60 -8.19
C VAL A 8 3.56 16.36 -7.89
N LEU A 9 2.70 16.47 -8.91
CA LEU A 9 1.26 16.24 -8.77
C LEU A 9 0.96 14.80 -8.36
N GLU A 10 1.63 13.82 -8.98
CA GLU A 10 1.54 12.40 -8.63
C GLU A 10 1.96 12.15 -7.18
N GLY A 11 3.10 12.72 -6.75
CA GLY A 11 3.60 12.59 -5.38
C GLY A 11 2.65 13.16 -4.34
N LEU A 12 2.08 14.35 -4.58
CA LEU A 12 1.10 14.96 -3.68
C LEU A 12 -0.16 14.10 -3.56
N SER A 13 -0.68 13.62 -4.69
CA SER A 13 -1.91 12.83 -4.73
C SER A 13 -1.74 11.46 -4.05
N SER A 14 -0.60 10.79 -4.27
CA SER A 14 -0.32 9.47 -3.70
C SER A 14 0.01 9.49 -2.20
N SER A 15 0.50 10.62 -1.68
CA SER A 15 0.91 10.74 -0.26
C SER A 15 -0.24 10.49 0.74
N CYS A 16 -1.47 10.81 0.36
CA CYS A 16 -2.65 10.68 1.22
C CYS A 16 -3.17 9.25 1.37
N ILE A 17 -2.70 8.30 0.54
CA ILE A 17 -3.25 6.95 0.46
C ILE A 17 -3.04 6.20 1.79
N TYR A 18 -1.81 6.10 2.28
CA TYR A 18 -1.50 5.34 3.49
C TYR A 18 -2.21 5.89 4.75
N PRO A 19 -2.22 7.21 5.03
CA PRO A 19 -3.00 7.76 6.14
C PRO A 19 -4.51 7.50 6.01
N SER A 20 -5.06 7.62 4.79
CA SER A 20 -6.49 7.38 4.54
C SER A 20 -6.87 5.91 4.78
N LEU A 21 -6.03 4.96 4.37
CA LEU A 21 -6.22 3.54 4.66
C LEU A 21 -6.23 3.27 6.16
N HIS A 22 -5.30 3.87 6.92
CA HIS A 22 -5.30 3.76 8.38
C HIS A 22 -6.54 4.38 9.02
N ALA A 23 -7.04 5.50 8.48
CA ALA A 23 -8.28 6.13 8.95
C ALA A 23 -9.49 5.22 8.70
N ILE A 24 -9.62 4.62 7.52
CA ILE A 24 -10.70 3.66 7.20
C ILE A 24 -10.65 2.48 8.19
N TRP A 25 -9.49 1.86 8.38
CA TRP A 25 -9.35 0.74 9.31
C TRP A 25 -9.52 1.12 10.77
N SER A 26 -9.41 2.40 11.15
CA SER A 26 -9.73 2.85 12.50
C SER A 26 -11.23 2.80 12.81
N ILE A 27 -12.08 2.79 11.78
CA ILE A 27 -13.54 2.78 11.88
C ILE A 27 -14.11 1.40 11.51
N TRP A 28 -13.49 0.72 10.53
CA TRP A 28 -14.02 -0.53 9.97
C TRP A 28 -13.41 -1.81 10.55
N ALA A 29 -12.22 -1.76 11.17
CA ALA A 29 -11.57 -2.95 11.71
C ALA A 29 -11.78 -3.11 13.22
N PRO A 30 -12.39 -4.22 13.68
CA PRO A 30 -12.37 -4.63 15.09
C PRO A 30 -10.93 -4.80 15.59
N LYS A 31 -10.69 -4.56 16.89
CA LYS A 31 -9.33 -4.63 17.47
C LYS A 31 -8.62 -5.95 17.20
N THR A 32 -9.35 -7.06 17.25
CA THR A 32 -8.83 -8.43 17.08
C THR A 32 -8.38 -8.77 15.67
N ASP A 33 -8.88 -8.04 14.67
CA ASP A 33 -8.64 -8.34 13.25
C ASP A 33 -7.99 -7.15 12.52
N LYS A 34 -7.60 -6.12 13.27
CA LYS A 34 -7.02 -4.89 12.71
C LYS A 34 -5.71 -5.14 11.99
N SER A 35 -4.82 -5.98 12.53
CA SER A 35 -3.53 -6.23 11.87
C SER A 35 -3.71 -7.13 10.65
N LYS A 36 -4.59 -8.14 10.67
CA LYS A 36 -4.98 -8.94 9.49
C LYS A 36 -5.51 -8.08 8.36
N LEU A 37 -6.48 -7.20 8.63
CA LEU A 37 -7.09 -6.35 7.61
C LEU A 37 -6.09 -5.32 7.04
N ALA A 38 -5.26 -4.74 7.91
CA ALA A 38 -4.21 -3.82 7.49
C ALA A 38 -3.14 -4.51 6.64
N THR A 39 -2.62 -5.67 7.07
CA THR A 39 -1.61 -6.42 6.33
C THR A 39 -2.14 -6.99 5.01
N PHE A 40 -3.41 -7.40 4.95
CA PHE A 40 -4.09 -7.76 3.71
C PHE A 40 -4.15 -6.58 2.73
N THR A 41 -4.43 -5.38 3.23
CA THR A 41 -4.43 -4.17 2.39
C THR A 41 -3.03 -3.87 1.85
N PHE A 42 -2.00 -3.95 2.70
CA PHE A 42 -0.62 -3.66 2.30
C PHE A 42 -0.03 -4.73 1.38
N SER A 43 -0.41 -5.99 1.53
CA SER A 43 0.03 -7.06 0.61
C SER A 43 -0.41 -6.78 -0.83
N GLY A 44 -1.57 -6.16 -1.02
CA GLY A 44 -2.06 -5.68 -2.31
C GLY A 44 -1.08 -4.76 -3.04
N GLY A 45 -0.36 -3.89 -2.32
CA GLY A 45 0.65 -3.01 -2.93
C GLY A 45 1.84 -3.75 -3.51
N TYR A 46 2.30 -4.81 -2.83
CA TYR A 46 3.38 -5.68 -3.33
C TYR A 46 2.91 -6.56 -4.50
N ILE A 47 1.67 -7.04 -4.48
CA ILE A 47 1.06 -7.76 -5.61
C ILE A 47 0.94 -6.83 -6.81
N GLY A 48 0.48 -5.59 -6.61
CA GLY A 48 0.42 -4.57 -7.66
C GLY A 48 1.79 -4.33 -8.27
N THR A 49 2.83 -4.19 -7.44
CA THR A 49 4.22 -4.07 -7.89
C THR A 49 4.66 -5.26 -8.73
N PHE A 50 4.42 -6.49 -8.25
CA PHE A 50 4.70 -7.71 -9.00
C PHE A 50 4.05 -7.70 -10.38
N VAL A 51 2.76 -7.41 -10.45
CA VAL A 51 1.98 -7.35 -11.70
C VAL A 51 2.52 -6.26 -12.62
N THR A 52 2.76 -5.04 -12.11
CA THR A 52 3.27 -3.93 -12.90
C THR A 52 4.67 -4.20 -13.45
N MET A 53 5.58 -4.81 -12.68
CA MET A 53 6.92 -5.14 -13.17
C MET A 53 6.87 -6.28 -14.20
N LEU A 54 6.02 -7.29 -13.98
CA LEU A 54 5.84 -8.41 -14.89
C LEU A 54 5.32 -7.95 -16.25
N PHE A 55 4.18 -7.26 -16.26
CA PHE A 55 3.57 -6.79 -17.51
C PHE A 55 4.32 -5.57 -18.09
N GLY A 56 4.88 -4.72 -17.25
CA GLY A 56 5.65 -3.55 -17.69
C GLY A 56 6.88 -3.94 -18.51
N GLY A 57 7.62 -4.96 -18.08
CA GLY A 57 8.77 -5.48 -18.86
C GLY A 57 8.35 -6.06 -20.22
N VAL A 58 7.23 -6.77 -20.28
CA VAL A 58 6.69 -7.34 -21.52
C VAL A 58 6.17 -6.26 -22.47
N ILE A 59 5.41 -5.29 -21.95
CA ILE A 59 4.88 -4.17 -22.74
C ILE A 59 6.02 -3.32 -23.30
N ALA A 60 7.02 -2.97 -22.47
CA ALA A 60 8.17 -2.19 -22.91
C ALA A 60 9.01 -2.88 -23.99
N ALA A 61 9.00 -4.21 -24.04
CA ALA A 61 9.74 -4.98 -25.04
C ALA A 61 8.99 -5.15 -26.38
N ASN A 62 7.64 -5.16 -26.36
CA ASN A 62 6.82 -5.46 -27.54
C ASN A 62 6.05 -4.25 -28.07
N SER A 63 5.97 -3.15 -27.33
CA SER A 63 5.18 -1.96 -27.63
C SER A 63 5.85 -0.72 -27.06
N SER A 64 5.31 0.45 -27.37
CA SER A 64 5.79 1.70 -26.82
C SER A 64 5.52 1.76 -25.31
N TRP A 65 6.48 2.28 -24.55
CA TRP A 65 6.47 2.32 -23.08
C TRP A 65 5.29 3.12 -22.50
N GLU A 66 4.71 4.02 -23.29
CA GLU A 66 3.56 4.85 -22.97
C GLU A 66 2.32 4.00 -22.63
N TRP A 67 2.20 2.80 -23.21
CA TRP A 67 1.08 1.88 -22.93
C TRP A 67 1.00 1.44 -21.48
N ILE A 68 2.13 1.40 -20.76
CA ILE A 68 2.16 1.09 -19.33
C ILE A 68 1.34 2.13 -18.56
N PHE A 69 1.44 3.41 -18.96
CA PHE A 69 0.70 4.52 -18.35
C PHE A 69 -0.78 4.51 -18.73
N TYR A 70 -1.11 4.21 -19.99
CA TYR A 70 -2.51 4.15 -20.42
C TYR A 70 -3.28 3.01 -19.75
N ILE A 71 -2.70 1.82 -19.67
CA ILE A 71 -3.34 0.66 -19.05
C ILE A 71 -3.52 0.88 -17.54
N SER A 72 -2.45 1.29 -16.85
CA SER A 72 -2.52 1.53 -15.40
C SER A 72 -3.48 2.67 -15.05
N GLY A 73 -3.47 3.76 -15.82
CA GLY A 73 -4.39 4.88 -15.64
C GLY A 73 -5.85 4.49 -15.83
N LEU A 74 -6.16 3.72 -16.88
CA LEU A 74 -7.53 3.26 -17.14
C LEU A 74 -8.03 2.32 -16.04
N LEU A 75 -7.19 1.39 -15.59
CA LEU A 75 -7.52 0.49 -14.47
C LEU A 75 -7.75 1.26 -13.17
N ALA A 76 -6.92 2.26 -12.88
CA ALA A 76 -7.08 3.12 -11.71
C ALA A 76 -8.38 3.94 -11.77
N LEU A 77 -8.74 4.47 -12.93
CA LEU A 77 -10.02 5.17 -13.13
C LEU A 77 -11.20 4.24 -12.94
N ALA A 78 -11.18 3.06 -13.56
CA ALA A 78 -12.23 2.05 -13.41
C ALA A 78 -12.40 1.65 -11.93
N TRP A 79 -11.29 1.40 -11.23
CA TRP A 79 -11.32 1.08 -9.80
C TRP A 79 -11.85 2.22 -8.95
N THR A 80 -11.49 3.47 -9.26
CA THR A 80 -12.01 4.66 -8.56
C THR A 80 -13.52 4.77 -8.69
N ILE A 81 -14.08 4.49 -9.87
CA ILE A 81 -15.53 4.47 -10.09
C ILE A 81 -16.18 3.41 -9.21
N VAL A 82 -15.65 2.19 -9.20
CA VAL A 82 -16.17 1.10 -8.34
C VAL A 82 -16.10 1.50 -6.87
N TRP A 83 -14.97 2.05 -6.43
CA TRP A 83 -14.76 2.49 -5.05
C TRP A 83 -15.78 3.56 -4.63
N PHE A 84 -16.11 4.50 -5.51
CA PHE A 84 -17.08 5.56 -5.23
C PHE A 84 -18.49 5.04 -4.94
N TYR A 85 -18.87 3.89 -5.50
CA TYR A 85 -20.18 3.27 -5.26
C TYR A 85 -20.19 2.26 -4.12
N VAL A 86 -19.05 1.64 -3.80
CA VAL A 86 -18.95 0.54 -2.83
C VAL A 86 -18.50 1.03 -1.45
N ALA A 87 -17.57 1.98 -1.40
CA ALA A 87 -17.01 2.44 -0.13
C ALA A 87 -17.97 3.39 0.60
N THR A 88 -18.11 3.20 1.92
CA THR A 88 -18.87 4.11 2.79
C THR A 88 -18.07 4.44 4.04
N ASP A 89 -18.33 5.62 4.61
CA ASP A 89 -17.50 6.18 5.70
C ASP A 89 -17.69 5.45 7.03
N SER A 90 -18.85 4.84 7.27
CA SER A 90 -19.16 4.14 8.51
C SER A 90 -19.94 2.84 8.25
N PRO A 91 -19.67 1.77 9.01
CA PRO A 91 -20.50 0.56 9.01
C PRO A 91 -21.99 0.87 9.18
N SER A 92 -22.35 1.81 10.06
CA SER A 92 -23.75 2.21 10.32
C SER A 92 -24.48 2.80 9.10
N THR A 93 -23.74 3.37 8.14
CA THR A 93 -24.29 4.00 6.93
C THR A 93 -24.25 3.07 5.71
N HIS A 94 -23.66 1.89 5.85
CA HIS A 94 -23.46 0.98 4.74
C HIS A 94 -24.78 0.29 4.35
N PRO A 95 -25.24 0.38 3.09
CA PRO A 95 -26.59 -0.05 2.70
C PRO A 95 -26.80 -1.56 2.72
N THR A 96 -25.73 -2.36 2.64
CA THR A 96 -25.79 -3.82 2.52
C THR A 96 -25.18 -4.57 3.70
N ILE A 97 -24.79 -3.87 4.77
CA ILE A 97 -24.23 -4.54 5.96
C ILE A 97 -25.35 -5.17 6.78
N SER A 98 -25.07 -6.32 7.40
CA SER A 98 -26.01 -6.92 8.35
C SER A 98 -26.01 -6.17 9.68
N HIS A 99 -27.16 -6.10 10.37
CA HIS A 99 -27.23 -5.48 11.70
C HIS A 99 -26.34 -6.19 12.73
N GLU A 100 -26.16 -7.50 12.60
CA GLU A 100 -25.29 -8.28 13.48
C GLU A 100 -23.82 -7.89 13.30
N GLU A 101 -23.36 -7.75 12.05
CA GLU A 101 -21.99 -7.35 11.72
C GLU A 101 -21.71 -5.90 12.10
N ALA A 102 -22.63 -4.97 11.79
CA ALA A 102 -22.50 -3.56 12.17
C ALA A 102 -22.34 -3.42 13.69
N LYS A 103 -23.19 -4.11 14.45
CA LYS A 103 -23.12 -4.12 15.91
C LYS A 103 -21.83 -4.76 16.42
N TYR A 104 -21.38 -5.86 15.82
CA TYR A 104 -20.11 -6.50 16.20
C TYR A 104 -18.92 -5.56 16.02
N ILE A 105 -18.85 -4.82 14.91
CA ILE A 105 -17.78 -3.86 14.64
C ILE A 105 -17.83 -2.73 15.68
N GLU A 106 -19.00 -2.13 15.91
CA GLU A 106 -19.18 -1.03 16.87
C GLU A 106 -18.84 -1.44 18.31
N ASP A 107 -19.30 -2.61 18.75
CA ASP A 107 -19.04 -3.13 20.10
C ASP A 107 -17.55 -3.44 20.34
N ASN A 108 -16.81 -3.78 19.27
CA ASN A 108 -15.39 -4.16 19.32
C ASN A 108 -14.42 -3.06 18.83
N MET A 109 -14.90 -1.82 18.66
CA MET A 109 -14.06 -0.67 18.30
C MET A 109 -13.30 -0.10 19.52
N ASP A 110 -12.18 0.57 19.24
CA ASP A 110 -11.48 1.38 20.24
C ASP A 110 -12.33 2.61 20.61
N GLN A 111 -12.99 2.58 21.77
CA GLN A 111 -13.69 3.74 22.35
C GLN A 111 -12.78 4.99 22.55
N ALA A 112 -11.46 4.83 22.38
CA ALA A 112 -10.47 5.90 22.50
C ALA A 112 -10.63 7.01 21.45
N ILE A 113 -11.25 6.74 20.28
CA ILE A 113 -11.42 7.73 19.20
C ILE A 113 -12.36 8.88 19.60
N SER A 114 -13.22 8.67 20.61
CA SER A 114 -14.24 9.65 21.04
C SER A 114 -13.69 10.79 21.91
N ARG A 115 -12.51 10.65 22.54
CA ARG A 115 -11.96 11.72 23.37
C ARG A 115 -11.04 12.63 22.55
N LYS A 116 -11.42 13.90 22.41
CA LYS A 116 -10.50 15.00 22.04
C LYS A 116 -9.40 15.11 23.10
N GLN A 117 -8.37 14.28 22.97
CA GLN A 117 -7.14 14.41 23.74
C GLN A 117 -6.19 15.33 22.99
N THR A 118 -5.56 16.25 23.72
CA THR A 118 -4.45 17.05 23.20
C THR A 118 -3.28 16.13 22.90
N ILE A 119 -2.83 16.11 21.65
CA ILE A 119 -1.72 15.26 21.20
C ILE A 119 -0.42 15.76 21.86
N PRO A 120 0.28 14.94 22.67
CA PRO A 120 1.48 15.36 23.37
C PRO A 120 2.70 15.29 22.45
N TRP A 121 2.79 16.22 21.49
CA TRP A 121 3.85 16.26 20.47
C TRP A 121 5.27 16.24 21.04
N LYS A 122 5.50 16.97 22.14
CA LYS A 122 6.81 17.02 22.79
C LYS A 122 7.22 15.63 23.29
N ASP A 123 6.33 14.93 23.99
CA ASP A 123 6.63 13.63 24.58
C ASP A 123 6.87 12.58 23.48
N ILE A 124 6.08 12.63 22.40
CA ILE A 124 6.25 11.78 21.21
C ILE A 124 7.63 12.01 20.58
N LEU A 125 8.03 13.27 20.37
CA LEU A 125 9.31 13.62 19.75
C LEU A 125 10.52 13.36 20.65
N THR A 126 10.35 13.27 21.96
CA THR A 126 11.43 12.90 22.91
C THR A 126 11.47 11.41 23.24
N SER A 127 10.50 10.63 22.76
CA SER A 127 10.37 9.21 23.07
C SER A 127 11.39 8.36 22.29
N LEU A 128 12.24 7.63 23.00
CA LEU A 128 13.22 6.72 22.40
C LEU A 128 12.55 5.62 21.54
N PRO A 129 11.45 4.96 21.97
CA PRO A 129 10.72 4.03 21.12
C PRO A 129 10.29 4.61 19.76
N VAL A 130 9.85 5.87 19.72
CA VAL A 130 9.42 6.51 18.47
C VAL A 130 10.60 6.65 17.51
N TRP A 131 11.75 7.10 17.99
CA TRP A 131 12.96 7.19 17.17
C TRP A 131 13.48 5.83 16.71
N ALA A 132 13.38 4.79 17.53
CA ALA A 132 13.74 3.44 17.14
C ALA A 132 12.86 2.94 15.97
N ILE A 133 11.54 3.20 16.04
CA ILE A 133 10.61 2.87 14.95
C ILE A 133 10.93 3.68 13.69
N ILE A 134 11.22 4.97 13.80
CA ILE A 134 11.58 5.83 12.66
C ILE A 134 12.85 5.29 11.98
N ALA A 135 13.89 4.98 12.74
CA ALA A 135 15.15 4.47 12.20
C ALA A 135 14.97 3.11 11.51
N ALA A 136 14.23 2.20 12.15
CA ALA A 136 13.90 0.90 11.56
C ALA A 136 13.07 1.05 10.27
N HIS A 137 12.07 1.93 10.29
CA HIS A 137 11.23 2.20 9.13
C HIS A 137 12.02 2.82 7.98
N PHE A 138 12.95 3.75 8.28
CA PHE A 138 13.85 4.34 7.30
C PHE A 138 14.72 3.26 6.63
N GLY A 139 15.36 2.40 7.42
CA GLY A 139 16.20 1.32 6.89
C GLY A 139 15.41 0.35 6.00
N THR A 140 14.21 -0.04 6.43
CA THR A 140 13.32 -0.89 5.63
C THR A 140 12.91 -0.24 4.31
N ASN A 141 12.48 1.02 4.34
CA ASN A 141 12.12 1.75 3.12
C ASN A 141 13.31 1.92 2.18
N TRP A 142 14.49 2.26 2.72
CA TRP A 142 15.71 2.39 1.94
C TRP A 142 16.02 1.10 1.17
N ALA A 143 16.00 -0.05 1.86
CA ALA A 143 16.25 -1.35 1.25
C ALA A 143 15.21 -1.68 0.16
N ILE A 144 13.92 -1.48 0.46
CA ILE A 144 12.82 -1.74 -0.49
C ILE A 144 12.96 -0.87 -1.74
N TYR A 145 13.17 0.45 -1.60
CA TYR A 145 13.31 1.35 -2.74
C TYR A 145 14.58 1.10 -3.54
N THR A 146 15.68 0.72 -2.89
CA THR A 146 16.91 0.32 -3.58
C THR A 146 16.64 -0.92 -4.44
N MET A 147 15.99 -1.95 -3.90
CA MET A 147 15.61 -3.11 -4.70
C MET A 147 14.66 -2.74 -5.84
N PHE A 148 13.67 -1.89 -5.59
CA PHE A 148 12.70 -1.48 -6.61
C PHE A 148 13.35 -0.75 -7.79
N THR A 149 14.30 0.14 -7.52
CA THR A 149 14.90 1.02 -8.53
C THR A 149 16.14 0.41 -9.21
N GLU A 150 17.01 -0.24 -8.43
CA GLU A 150 18.29 -0.72 -8.93
C GLU A 150 18.23 -2.16 -9.45
N LEU A 151 17.30 -3.00 -8.97
CA LEU A 151 17.25 -4.42 -9.38
C LEU A 151 17.05 -4.59 -10.89
N PRO A 152 16.06 -3.94 -11.55
CA PRO A 152 15.91 -4.07 -13.00
C PRO A 152 17.13 -3.56 -13.76
N THR A 153 17.69 -2.43 -13.32
CA THR A 153 18.85 -1.80 -13.93
C THR A 153 20.09 -2.69 -13.81
N PHE A 154 20.30 -3.32 -12.67
CA PHE A 154 21.40 -4.26 -12.43
C PHE A 154 21.29 -5.51 -13.31
N LEU A 155 20.10 -6.10 -13.42
CA LEU A 155 19.86 -7.26 -14.28
C LEU A 155 20.16 -6.95 -15.76
N VAL A 156 19.76 -5.78 -16.24
CA VAL A 156 20.00 -5.38 -17.64
C VAL A 156 21.45 -4.98 -17.87
N LYS A 157 21.99 -4.03 -17.08
CA LYS A 157 23.30 -3.41 -17.35
C LYS A 157 24.47 -4.27 -16.91
N SER A 158 24.37 -4.97 -15.78
CA SER A 158 25.49 -5.73 -15.21
C SER A 158 25.47 -7.20 -15.62
N LEU A 159 24.29 -7.81 -15.68
CA LEU A 159 24.14 -9.23 -16.04
C LEU A 159 23.77 -9.46 -17.52
N GLY A 160 23.49 -8.39 -18.27
CA GLY A 160 23.22 -8.47 -19.70
C GLY A 160 21.88 -9.13 -20.06
N PHE A 161 20.93 -9.22 -19.11
CA PHE A 161 19.60 -9.73 -19.42
C PHE A 161 18.84 -8.76 -20.34
N ARG A 162 18.02 -9.35 -21.21
CA ARG A 162 17.04 -8.59 -21.99
C ARG A 162 16.01 -7.92 -21.08
N VAL A 163 15.46 -6.79 -21.50
CA VAL A 163 14.50 -5.98 -20.72
C VAL A 163 13.24 -6.78 -20.33
N ASP A 164 12.75 -7.63 -21.23
CA ASP A 164 11.62 -8.54 -20.98
C ASP A 164 11.90 -9.48 -19.79
N THR A 165 13.02 -10.18 -19.84
CA THR A 165 13.44 -11.19 -18.87
C THR A 165 13.83 -10.53 -17.54
N ALA A 166 14.49 -9.37 -17.60
CA ALA A 166 14.84 -8.59 -16.43
C ALA A 166 13.59 -8.09 -15.68
N GLY A 167 12.54 -7.68 -16.39
CA GLY A 167 11.26 -7.30 -15.79
C GLY A 167 10.60 -8.46 -15.04
N VAL A 168 10.56 -9.65 -15.65
CA VAL A 168 10.05 -10.87 -15.01
C VAL A 168 10.87 -11.24 -13.77
N LEU A 169 12.21 -11.27 -13.90
CA LEU A 169 13.10 -11.63 -12.80
C LEU A 169 13.07 -10.61 -11.66
N ALA A 170 12.96 -9.32 -11.96
CA ALA A 170 12.83 -8.27 -10.96
C ALA A 170 11.45 -8.27 -10.27
N ALA A 171 10.42 -8.84 -10.91
CA ALA A 171 9.11 -9.00 -10.29
C ALA A 171 9.13 -10.11 -9.22
N LEU A 172 9.85 -11.22 -9.45
CA LEU A 172 9.82 -12.42 -8.60
C LEU A 172 9.95 -12.18 -7.08
N PRO A 173 10.87 -11.33 -6.57
CA PRO A 173 11.03 -11.14 -5.13
C PRO A 173 9.81 -10.53 -4.44
N TRP A 174 8.95 -9.81 -5.16
CA TRP A 174 7.80 -9.11 -4.58
C TRP A 174 6.66 -10.05 -4.18
N LEU A 175 6.55 -11.22 -4.82
CA LEU A 175 5.50 -12.18 -4.52
C LEU A 175 5.73 -12.90 -3.18
N PRO A 176 6.94 -13.43 -2.86
CA PRO A 176 7.27 -13.88 -1.52
C PRO A 176 7.08 -12.79 -0.46
N VAL A 177 7.47 -11.54 -0.75
CA VAL A 177 7.26 -10.41 0.18
C VAL A 177 5.77 -10.22 0.48
N ALA A 178 4.90 -10.25 -0.53
CA ALA A 178 3.46 -10.14 -0.34
C ALA A 178 2.91 -11.28 0.55
N ILE A 179 3.34 -12.52 0.30
CA ILE A 179 2.94 -13.69 1.09
C ILE A 179 3.44 -13.58 2.54
N SER A 180 4.69 -13.15 2.73
CA SER A 180 5.28 -12.97 4.06
C SER A 180 4.57 -11.88 4.86
N VAL A 181 4.22 -10.75 4.22
CA VAL A 181 3.47 -9.66 4.87
C VAL A 181 2.10 -10.13 5.33
N TYR A 182 1.38 -10.87 4.47
CA TYR A 182 0.09 -11.43 4.82
C TYR A 182 0.21 -12.47 5.96
N GLY A 183 1.18 -13.37 5.89
CA GLY A 183 1.43 -14.37 6.93
C GLY A 183 1.82 -13.73 8.27
N ALA A 184 2.63 -12.68 8.25
CA ALA A 184 3.03 -11.94 9.45
C ALA A 184 1.82 -11.31 10.16
N GLY A 185 0.85 -10.77 9.42
CA GLY A 185 -0.39 -10.26 9.98
C GLY A 185 -1.24 -11.30 10.68
N PHE A 186 -1.27 -12.52 10.15
CA PHE A 186 -2.00 -13.63 10.76
C PHE A 186 -1.32 -14.13 12.04
N VAL A 187 0.01 -14.04 12.11
CA VAL A 187 0.80 -14.39 13.30
C VAL A 187 0.74 -13.29 14.35
N SER A 188 0.72 -12.01 13.95
CA SER A 188 0.69 -10.87 14.90
C SER A 188 -0.64 -10.72 15.63
N ASP A 189 -1.73 -11.23 15.05
CA ASP A 189 -3.07 -11.22 15.65
C ASP A 189 -3.33 -12.45 16.55
N LYS A 190 -2.36 -13.34 16.75
CA LYS A 190 -2.40 -14.45 17.73
C LYS A 190 -1.62 -14.09 18.98
#